data_AF-A0A1A8L1T4-F1
#
_entry.id   AF-A0A1A8L1T4-F1
#
_cell.length_a   1.000
_cell.length_b   1.000
_cell.length_c   1.000
_cell.angle_alpha   90.00
_cell.angle_beta   90.00
_cell.angle_gamma   90.00
#
_symmetry.space_group_name_H-M   'P 1'
#
loop_
_entity.id
_entity.type
_entity.pdbx_description
1 polymer ?
#
loop_
_entity_poly.entity_id
_entity_poly.type
_entity_poly.pdbx_seq_one_letter_code
_entity_poly.pdbx_strand_id
1 'polypeptide(L)'
;MLQSPSLDLSAAVSLVGSLLDTLQKYRSEAFFEVVWREAEEMAVKCDQSWEKTEKRQPKTNRRLHDYILTTSTGERRVDKNDRENFKRHIFYPVLDSMTGELQRRFSKRNCTIMKGIQALHPQSITFLQEDALFSFAKFFDSNVDYLTSELQQIKRLLDCKEKSGMQRFTTLLEFVVFLEPFKELFLELFRLAKTAIVIPVSSASCERSFSALSLIKNHL
;
A
#
# COMPACT_ATOMS: atom_id res chain seq x y z
N MET A 1 -18.95 4.57 3.31
CA MET A 1 -17.83 4.11 2.45
C MET A 1 -16.55 4.67 3.04
N LEU A 2 -15.51 3.85 3.23
CA LEU A 2 -14.25 4.26 3.88
C LEU A 2 -13.32 5.12 2.99
N GLN A 3 -13.75 5.43 1.77
CA GLN A 3 -13.01 6.29 0.85
C GLN A 3 -13.74 7.62 0.71
N SER A 4 -13.01 8.73 0.82
CA SER A 4 -13.54 10.05 0.51
C SER A 4 -14.00 10.09 -0.96
N PRO A 5 -15.09 10.81 -1.28
CA PRO A 5 -15.50 11.01 -2.67
C PRO A 5 -14.43 11.74 -3.49
N SER A 6 -13.57 12.53 -2.84
CA SER A 6 -12.33 13.10 -3.40
C SER A 6 -11.17 12.12 -3.21
N LEU A 7 -10.91 11.27 -4.20
CA LEU A 7 -9.80 10.31 -4.16
C LEU A 7 -8.50 10.99 -4.66
N ASP A 8 -7.63 11.44 -3.76
CA ASP A 8 -6.28 11.92 -4.11
C ASP A 8 -5.26 10.78 -4.01
N LEU A 9 -4.95 10.19 -5.15
CA LEU A 9 -4.03 9.06 -5.26
C LEU A 9 -2.56 9.44 -4.96
N SER A 10 -2.16 10.69 -5.20
CA SER A 10 -0.80 11.18 -4.98
C SER A 10 -0.57 11.46 -3.51
N ALA A 11 -1.57 12.01 -2.82
CA ALA A 11 -1.55 12.14 -1.38
C ALA A 11 -1.43 10.75 -0.74
N ALA A 12 -2.17 9.76 -1.24
CA ALA A 12 -2.04 8.37 -0.78
C ALA A 12 -0.62 7.82 -0.97
N VAL A 13 0.00 8.02 -2.14
CA VAL A 13 1.39 7.59 -2.39
C VAL A 13 2.37 8.28 -1.43
N SER A 14 2.22 9.58 -1.19
CA SER A 14 3.08 10.33 -0.27
C SER A 14 2.91 9.87 1.18
N LEU A 15 1.66 9.64 1.62
CA LEU A 15 1.35 9.14 2.95
C LEU A 15 1.95 7.75 3.20
N VAL A 16 1.87 6.86 2.22
CA VAL A 16 2.49 5.53 2.31
C VAL A 16 4.02 5.64 2.40
N GLY A 17 4.63 6.57 1.66
CA GLY A 17 6.07 6.86 1.77
C GLY A 17 6.46 7.27 3.19
N SER A 18 5.75 8.26 3.76
CA SER A 18 5.97 8.71 5.13
C SER A 18 5.77 7.60 6.17
N LEU A 19 4.77 6.73 5.94
CA LEU A 19 4.52 5.58 6.81
C LEU A 19 5.68 4.58 6.75
N LEU A 20 6.20 4.28 5.56
CA LEU A 20 7.36 3.39 5.40
C LEU A 20 8.59 3.93 6.13
N ASP A 21 8.87 5.23 6.01
CA ASP A 21 9.98 5.87 6.73
C ASP A 21 9.78 5.78 8.26
N THR A 22 8.55 5.88 8.71
CA THR A 22 8.19 5.77 10.13
C THR A 22 8.36 4.33 10.64
N LEU A 23 7.89 3.33 9.89
CA LEU A 23 8.05 1.91 10.22
C LEU A 23 9.53 1.50 10.24
N GLN A 24 10.36 2.07 9.36
CA GLN A 24 11.80 1.86 9.39
C GLN A 24 12.44 2.42 10.67
N LYS A 25 12.00 3.59 11.14
CA LYS A 25 12.46 4.16 12.43
C LYS A 25 12.03 3.31 13.62
N TYR A 26 10.86 2.67 13.54
CA TYR A 26 10.35 1.76 14.58
C TYR A 26 11.16 0.47 14.68
N ARG A 27 11.90 0.09 13.63
CA ARG A 27 12.91 -0.97 13.67
C ARG A 27 14.18 -0.51 14.39
N SER A 28 14.04 0.06 15.58
CA SER A 28 15.14 0.44 16.46
C SER A 28 14.94 -0.18 17.83
N GLU A 29 16.05 -0.47 18.52
CA GLU A 29 16.00 -0.99 19.88
C GLU A 29 15.35 0.01 20.84
N ALA A 30 15.69 1.30 20.70
CA ALA A 30 15.11 2.37 21.50
C ALA A 30 13.57 2.45 21.40
N PHE A 31 13.01 2.28 20.19
CA PHE A 31 11.55 2.29 20.02
C PHE A 31 10.89 1.03 20.61
N PHE A 32 11.53 -0.13 20.46
CA PHE A 32 11.06 -1.36 21.10
C PHE A 32 10.97 -1.21 22.62
N GLU A 33 11.97 -0.59 23.26
CA GLU A 33 11.97 -0.34 24.70
C GLU A 33 10.78 0.52 25.14
N VAL A 34 10.43 1.55 24.35
CA VAL A 34 9.27 2.41 24.61
C VAL A 34 7.97 1.62 24.53
N VAL A 35 7.75 0.88 23.44
CA VAL A 35 6.55 0.07 23.23
C VAL A 35 6.42 -1.02 24.30
N TRP A 36 7.54 -1.65 24.67
CA TRP A 36 7.56 -2.67 25.71
C TRP A 36 7.17 -2.10 27.07
N ARG A 37 7.70 -0.93 27.44
CA ARG A 37 7.33 -0.23 28.68
C ARG A 37 5.85 0.18 28.68
N GLU A 38 5.34 0.73 27.58
CA GLU A 38 3.92 1.09 27.47
C GLU A 38 3.01 -0.14 27.62
N ALA A 39 3.42 -1.29 27.07
CA ALA A 39 2.71 -2.55 27.24
C ALA A 39 2.74 -3.04 28.69
N GLU A 40 3.88 -2.92 29.39
CA GLU A 40 3.99 -3.25 30.83
C GLU A 40 3.10 -2.32 31.68
N GLU A 41 3.13 -1.00 31.42
CA GLU A 41 2.28 -0.02 32.10
C GLU A 41 0.78 -0.29 31.86
N MET A 42 0.41 -0.67 30.64
CA MET A 42 -0.97 -1.02 30.29
C MET A 42 -1.41 -2.32 30.98
N ALA A 43 -0.54 -3.33 31.04
CA ALA A 43 -0.83 -4.58 31.72
C ALA A 43 -1.06 -4.37 33.23
N VAL A 44 -0.25 -3.53 33.89
CA VAL A 44 -0.43 -3.15 35.30
C VAL A 44 -1.75 -2.42 35.50
N LYS A 45 -2.13 -1.51 34.60
CA LYS A 45 -3.44 -0.81 34.66
C LYS A 45 -4.63 -1.75 34.46
N CYS A 46 -4.45 -2.86 33.76
CA CYS A 46 -5.48 -3.86 33.50
C CYS A 46 -5.52 -4.99 34.55
N ASP A 47 -4.80 -4.87 35.67
CA ASP A 47 -4.72 -5.87 36.74
C ASP A 47 -4.28 -7.27 36.26
N GLN A 48 -3.58 -7.34 35.13
CA GLN A 48 -2.97 -8.57 34.64
C GLN A 48 -1.52 -8.62 35.10
N SER A 49 -1.23 -9.47 36.09
CA SER A 49 0.15 -9.80 36.44
C SER A 49 0.76 -10.66 35.34
N TRP A 50 1.80 -10.15 34.69
CA TRP A 50 2.79 -10.98 34.01
C TRP A 50 3.57 -11.75 35.10
N GLU A 51 2.94 -12.74 35.71
CA GLU A 51 3.73 -13.72 36.45
C GLU A 51 4.46 -14.57 35.41
N LYS A 52 5.79 -14.40 35.35
CA LYS A 52 6.69 -15.33 34.68
C LYS A 52 6.45 -16.71 35.27
N THR A 53 5.52 -17.47 34.70
CA THR A 53 5.35 -18.86 35.09
C THR A 53 6.65 -19.53 34.72
N GLU A 54 7.40 -20.03 35.72
CA GLU A 54 8.61 -20.79 35.45
C GLU A 54 8.23 -22.00 34.59
N LYS A 55 8.46 -21.89 33.27
CA LYS A 55 8.24 -22.99 32.36
C LYS A 55 9.19 -24.11 32.79
N ARG A 56 8.65 -25.29 33.08
CA ARG A 56 9.42 -26.48 33.47
C ARG A 56 10.59 -26.66 32.52
N GLN A 57 11.82 -26.51 33.02
CA GLN A 57 12.99 -26.70 32.18
C GLN A 57 13.09 -28.19 31.79
N PRO A 58 13.16 -28.51 30.49
CA PRO A 58 13.41 -29.88 30.08
C PRO A 58 14.80 -30.28 30.57
N LYS A 59 14.86 -31.29 31.44
CA LYS A 59 16.12 -31.92 31.84
C LYS A 59 16.53 -32.90 30.75
N THR A 60 17.63 -32.62 30.06
CA THR A 60 18.28 -33.58 29.17
C THR A 60 18.86 -34.74 29.99
N ASN A 61 18.78 -35.95 29.43
CA ASN A 61 19.32 -37.13 30.09
C ASN A 61 20.84 -37.06 30.06
N ARG A 62 21.46 -36.96 31.26
CA ARG A 62 22.91 -36.77 31.40
C ARG A 62 23.74 -37.86 30.71
N ARG A 63 23.17 -39.06 30.53
CA ARG A 63 23.83 -40.20 29.88
C ARG A 63 24.06 -39.99 28.37
N LEU A 64 23.39 -39.02 27.76
CA LEU A 64 23.49 -38.74 26.34
C LEU A 64 24.61 -37.72 25.99
N HIS A 65 25.24 -37.10 27.00
CA HIS A 65 26.31 -36.12 26.76
C HIS A 65 27.60 -36.75 26.24
N ASP A 66 27.84 -38.03 26.51
CA ASP A 66 29.05 -38.76 26.07
C ASP A 66 28.90 -39.37 24.67
N TYR A 67 27.76 -39.16 24.01
CA TYR A 67 27.46 -39.72 22.70
C TYR A 67 27.29 -38.63 21.65
N ILE A 68 27.81 -38.87 20.44
CA ILE A 68 27.57 -38.01 19.30
C ILE A 68 26.17 -38.31 18.76
N LEU A 69 25.27 -37.34 18.87
CA LEU A 69 23.89 -37.47 18.40
C LEU A 69 23.73 -36.78 17.05
N THR A 70 23.15 -37.48 16.09
CA THR A 70 22.82 -36.93 14.75
C THR A 70 21.42 -36.29 14.69
N THR A 71 20.62 -36.45 15.73
CA THR A 71 19.25 -35.93 15.85
C THR A 71 19.10 -34.98 17.03
N SER A 72 18.25 -33.96 16.88
CA SER A 72 17.98 -32.97 17.94
C SER A 72 17.41 -33.63 19.20
N THR A 73 18.00 -33.34 20.37
CA THR A 73 17.56 -33.84 21.69
C THR A 73 16.36 -33.09 22.27
N GLY A 74 15.72 -32.21 21.50
CA GLY A 74 14.66 -31.35 22.01
C GLY A 74 15.16 -30.22 22.92
N GLU A 75 16.49 -30.09 23.09
CA GLU A 75 17.13 -28.95 23.73
C GLU A 75 17.06 -27.73 22.80
N ARG A 76 15.86 -27.18 22.62
CA ARG A 76 15.74 -25.81 22.16
C ARG A 76 16.24 -24.96 23.32
N ARG A 77 17.38 -24.30 23.13
CA ARG A 77 17.81 -23.20 24.01
C ARG A 77 16.70 -22.15 23.95
N VAL A 78 15.74 -22.24 24.84
CA VAL A 78 14.81 -21.14 25.09
C VAL A 78 15.68 -20.10 25.76
N ASP A 79 16.13 -19.11 24.97
CA ASP A 79 16.84 -17.97 25.53
C ASP A 79 16.03 -17.47 26.72
N LYS A 80 16.63 -17.42 27.90
CA LYS A 80 15.95 -17.07 29.17
C LYS A 80 15.36 -15.65 29.15
N ASN A 81 15.59 -14.91 28.07
CA ASN A 81 15.09 -13.58 27.87
C ASN A 81 13.88 -13.62 26.93
N ASP A 82 12.69 -13.88 27.49
CA ASP A 82 11.41 -13.84 26.78
C ASP A 82 11.24 -12.54 25.97
N ARG A 83 11.80 -11.45 26.49
CA ARG A 83 11.85 -10.13 25.84
C ARG A 83 12.64 -10.14 24.53
N GLU A 84 13.86 -10.67 24.53
CA GLU A 84 14.69 -10.76 23.30
C GLU A 84 14.08 -11.74 22.30
N ASN A 85 13.48 -12.83 22.79
CA ASN A 85 12.76 -13.76 21.94
C ASN A 85 11.56 -13.10 21.26
N PHE A 86 10.75 -12.34 22.01
CA PHE A 86 9.63 -11.58 21.46
C PHE A 86 10.12 -10.52 20.45
N LYS A 87 11.16 -9.77 20.80
CA LYS A 87 11.77 -8.74 19.93
C LYS A 87 12.18 -9.34 18.58
N ARG A 88 12.91 -10.46 18.60
CA ARG A 88 13.48 -11.08 17.41
C ARG A 88 12.47 -11.87 16.56
N HIS A 89 11.55 -12.59 17.20
CA HIS A 89 10.67 -13.54 16.50
C HIS A 89 9.27 -13.00 16.24
N ILE A 90 8.85 -11.93 16.92
CA ILE A 90 7.51 -11.36 16.75
C ILE A 90 7.61 -9.90 16.30
N PHE A 91 8.23 -9.03 17.10
CA PHE A 91 8.22 -7.59 16.84
C PHE A 91 8.86 -7.21 15.50
N TYR A 92 10.12 -7.60 15.27
CA TYR A 92 10.81 -7.30 14.02
C TYR A 92 10.17 -7.99 12.79
N PRO A 93 9.81 -9.29 12.82
CA PRO A 93 9.15 -9.92 11.68
C PRO A 93 7.80 -9.31 11.32
N VAL A 94 7.03 -8.82 12.30
CA VAL A 94 5.76 -8.12 12.02
C VAL A 94 6.02 -6.80 11.31
N LEU A 95 6.97 -5.99 11.79
CA LEU A 95 7.35 -4.75 11.13
C LEU A 95 7.89 -4.99 9.72
N ASP A 96 8.72 -6.02 9.53
CA ASP A 96 9.26 -6.41 8.23
C ASP A 96 8.14 -6.86 7.28
N SER A 97 7.18 -7.63 7.78
CA SER A 97 6.04 -8.10 6.98
C SER A 97 5.14 -6.94 6.56
N MET A 98 4.83 -6.01 7.47
CA MET A 98 4.07 -4.80 7.16
C MET A 98 4.79 -3.94 6.13
N THR A 99 6.09 -3.72 6.32
CA THR A 99 6.93 -2.94 5.39
C THR A 99 6.99 -3.63 4.02
N GLY A 100 7.21 -4.94 3.98
CA GLY A 100 7.29 -5.73 2.75
C GLY A 100 5.98 -5.74 1.97
N GLU A 101 4.84 -5.90 2.65
CA GLU A 101 3.52 -5.84 1.99
C GLU A 101 3.19 -4.44 1.48
N LEU A 102 3.53 -3.38 2.23
CA LEU A 102 3.38 -2.00 1.76
C LEU A 102 4.25 -1.71 0.54
N GLN A 103 5.53 -2.11 0.56
CA GLN A 103 6.44 -1.94 -0.58
C GLN A 103 6.00 -2.75 -1.81
N ARG A 104 5.50 -3.96 -1.60
CA ARG A 104 4.96 -4.82 -2.67
C ARG A 104 3.74 -4.18 -3.32
N ARG A 105 2.79 -3.68 -2.51
CA ARG A 105 1.54 -3.07 -3.00
C ARG A 105 1.76 -1.69 -3.62
N PHE A 106 2.57 -0.85 -3.00
CA PHE A 106 2.94 0.48 -3.48
C PHE A 106 4.32 0.48 -4.13
N SER A 107 4.57 -0.52 -4.98
CA SER A 107 5.79 -0.58 -5.76
C SER A 107 5.93 0.67 -6.63
N LYS A 108 7.16 1.03 -7.00
CA LYS A 108 7.43 2.17 -7.90
C LYS A 108 6.52 2.15 -9.14
N ARG A 109 6.29 0.95 -9.69
CA ARG A 109 5.39 0.68 -10.81
C ARG A 109 3.95 1.15 -10.52
N ASN A 110 3.37 0.67 -9.42
CA ASN A 110 1.99 0.99 -9.05
C ASN A 110 1.82 2.47 -8.69
N CYS A 111 2.81 3.06 -8.03
CA CYS A 111 2.82 4.50 -7.73
C CYS A 111 2.84 5.35 -9.01
N THR A 112 3.57 4.94 -10.06
CA THR A 112 3.53 5.61 -11.37
C THR A 112 2.13 5.53 -11.99
N ILE A 113 1.48 4.37 -11.93
CA ILE A 113 0.10 4.19 -12.43
C ILE A 113 -0.87 5.12 -11.68
N MET A 114 -0.81 5.13 -10.35
CA MET A 114 -1.65 5.97 -9.50
C MET A 114 -1.50 7.46 -9.81
N LYS A 115 -0.25 7.92 -9.97
CA LYS A 115 0.04 9.32 -10.37
C LYS A 115 -0.47 9.65 -11.78
N GLY A 116 -0.38 8.71 -12.71
CA GLY A 116 -0.91 8.86 -14.06
C GLY A 116 -2.45 8.95 -14.10
N ILE A 117 -3.15 8.08 -13.36
CA ILE A 117 -4.61 8.13 -13.22
C ILE A 117 -5.04 9.47 -12.64
N GLN A 118 -4.32 9.96 -11.63
CA GLN A 118 -4.61 11.26 -11.06
C GLN A 118 -4.33 12.42 -12.02
N ALA A 119 -3.29 12.34 -12.85
CA ALA A 119 -3.03 13.36 -13.86
C ALA A 119 -4.14 13.44 -14.94
N LEU A 120 -4.96 12.39 -15.07
CA LEU A 120 -6.16 12.38 -15.91
C LEU A 120 -7.41 12.91 -15.19
N HIS A 121 -7.38 13.06 -13.86
CA HIS A 121 -8.53 13.49 -13.08
C HIS A 121 -8.68 15.02 -13.12
N PRO A 122 -9.80 15.58 -13.60
CA PRO A 122 -9.97 17.03 -13.80
C PRO A 122 -9.87 17.89 -12.54
N GLN A 123 -10.26 17.36 -11.38
CA GLN A 123 -10.14 18.06 -10.10
C GLN A 123 -8.76 17.92 -9.46
N SER A 124 -7.85 17.14 -10.05
CA SER A 124 -6.51 16.96 -9.50
C SER A 124 -5.67 18.21 -9.67
N ILE A 125 -4.83 18.50 -8.67
CA ILE A 125 -3.77 19.50 -8.76
C ILE A 125 -2.74 19.19 -9.87
N THR A 126 -2.60 17.93 -10.25
CA THR A 126 -1.68 17.44 -11.29
C THR A 126 -2.37 17.18 -12.63
N PHE A 127 -3.57 17.72 -12.85
CA PHE A 127 -4.33 17.51 -14.07
C PHE A 127 -3.54 17.93 -15.32
N LEU A 128 -3.45 17.02 -16.29
CA LEU A 128 -2.68 17.17 -17.55
C LEU A 128 -1.18 17.47 -17.36
N GLN A 129 -0.60 17.04 -16.24
CA GLN A 129 0.85 17.11 -16.03
C GLN A 129 1.59 16.10 -16.91
N GLU A 130 2.53 16.63 -17.70
CA GLU A 130 3.26 15.88 -18.74
C GLU A 130 4.10 14.74 -18.15
N ASP A 131 4.91 14.99 -17.12
CA ASP A 131 5.79 13.97 -16.55
C ASP A 131 5.05 12.71 -16.07
N ALA A 132 3.91 12.91 -15.39
CA ALA A 132 3.09 11.83 -14.86
C ALA A 132 2.39 11.06 -15.99
N LEU A 133 1.86 11.78 -16.99
CA LEU A 133 1.21 11.19 -18.15
C LEU A 133 2.19 10.45 -19.06
N PHE A 134 3.40 10.95 -19.27
CA PHE A 134 4.41 10.27 -20.07
C PHE A 134 4.89 8.99 -19.40
N SER A 135 5.07 9.03 -18.08
CA SER A 135 5.41 7.84 -17.30
C SER A 135 4.29 6.79 -17.36
N PHE A 136 3.03 7.24 -17.37
CA PHE A 136 1.85 6.41 -17.54
C PHE A 136 1.71 5.86 -18.98
N ALA A 137 1.98 6.68 -19.98
CA ALA A 137 1.92 6.31 -21.40
C ALA A 137 2.94 5.23 -21.74
N LYS A 138 4.20 5.41 -21.29
CA LYS A 138 5.26 4.41 -21.43
C LYS A 138 4.91 3.06 -20.80
N PHE A 139 4.02 3.06 -19.80
CA PHE A 139 3.60 1.85 -19.13
C PHE A 139 2.59 1.02 -19.94
N PHE A 140 1.79 1.68 -20.76
CA PHE A 140 0.75 1.06 -21.60
C PHE A 140 1.14 0.99 -23.08
N ASP A 141 2.43 1.16 -23.38
CA ASP A 141 2.97 1.20 -24.75
C ASP A 141 2.20 2.19 -25.64
N SER A 142 1.94 3.38 -25.09
CA SER A 142 1.37 4.52 -25.80
C SER A 142 2.47 5.39 -26.41
N ASN A 143 2.20 5.97 -27.58
CA ASN A 143 3.16 6.84 -28.24
C ASN A 143 3.24 8.21 -27.55
N VAL A 144 4.41 8.50 -26.95
CA VAL A 144 4.64 9.73 -26.18
C VAL A 144 4.69 10.97 -27.07
N ASP A 145 5.16 10.86 -28.32
CA ASP A 145 5.28 12.00 -29.24
C ASP A 145 3.90 12.49 -29.68
N TYR A 146 3.01 11.55 -30.02
CA TYR A 146 1.61 11.86 -30.30
C TYR A 146 0.91 12.42 -29.07
N LEU A 147 1.08 11.79 -27.91
CA LEU A 147 0.51 12.27 -26.65
C LEU A 147 0.96 13.70 -26.30
N THR A 148 2.22 14.06 -26.56
CA THR A 148 2.73 15.42 -26.30
C THR A 148 1.96 16.45 -27.13
N SER A 149 1.75 16.15 -28.41
CA SER A 149 1.01 17.01 -29.33
C SER A 149 -0.47 17.12 -28.94
N GLU A 150 -1.09 15.99 -28.59
CA GLU A 150 -2.47 15.90 -28.09
C GLU A 150 -2.66 16.72 -26.80
N LEU A 151 -1.70 16.65 -25.87
CA LEU A 151 -1.78 17.38 -24.60
C LEU A 151 -1.73 18.90 -24.79
N GLN A 152 -0.93 19.40 -25.72
CA GLN A 152 -0.91 20.82 -26.03
C GLN A 152 -2.24 21.28 -26.64
N GLN A 153 -2.83 20.46 -27.52
CA GLN A 153 -4.10 20.76 -28.16
C GLN A 153 -5.26 20.72 -27.18
N ILE A 154 -5.33 19.72 -26.29
CA ILE A 154 -6.42 19.60 -25.33
C ILE A 154 -6.37 20.73 -24.29
N LYS A 155 -5.16 21.12 -23.82
CA LYS A 155 -5.00 22.26 -22.90
C LYS A 155 -5.60 23.54 -23.50
N ARG A 156 -5.26 23.84 -24.77
CA ARG A 156 -5.81 24.99 -25.49
C ARG A 156 -7.33 24.89 -25.68
N LEU A 157 -7.83 23.71 -26.00
CA LEU A 157 -9.26 23.48 -26.20
C LEU A 157 -10.03 23.71 -24.88
N LEU A 158 -9.50 23.24 -23.76
CA LEU A 158 -10.05 23.46 -22.42
C LEU A 158 -10.04 24.95 -22.06
N ASP A 159 -8.94 25.66 -22.30
CA ASP A 159 -8.84 27.10 -22.06
C ASP A 159 -9.89 27.88 -22.87
N CYS A 160 -10.11 27.51 -24.13
CA CYS A 160 -11.15 28.10 -24.96
C CYS A 160 -12.56 27.82 -24.42
N LYS A 161 -12.81 26.59 -23.95
CA LYS A 161 -14.11 26.19 -23.41
C LYS A 161 -14.42 26.85 -22.08
N GLU A 162 -13.43 27.02 -21.22
CA GLU A 162 -13.55 27.75 -19.95
C GLU A 162 -13.92 29.22 -20.21
N LYS A 163 -13.29 29.86 -21.20
CA LYS A 163 -13.64 31.24 -21.64
C LYS A 163 -15.06 31.34 -22.22
N SER A 164 -15.56 30.26 -22.83
CA SER A 164 -16.93 30.20 -23.35
C SER A 164 -18.00 29.93 -22.28
N GLY A 165 -17.61 29.79 -21.00
CA GLY A 165 -18.52 29.57 -19.88
C GLY A 165 -18.87 28.10 -19.61
N MET A 166 -18.09 27.15 -20.13
CA MET A 166 -18.30 25.72 -19.84
C MET A 166 -17.87 25.39 -18.41
N GLN A 167 -18.71 24.65 -17.66
CA GLN A 167 -18.33 24.13 -16.35
C GLN A 167 -17.13 23.19 -16.45
N ARG A 168 -16.23 23.25 -15.45
CA ARG A 168 -15.15 22.27 -15.29
C ARG A 168 -15.73 20.89 -15.00
N PHE A 169 -15.11 19.87 -15.59
CA PHE A 169 -15.44 18.48 -15.29
C PHE A 169 -15.15 18.18 -13.82
N THR A 170 -16.03 17.41 -13.20
CA THR A 170 -15.90 16.98 -11.81
C THR A 170 -15.30 15.58 -11.72
N THR A 171 -15.57 14.72 -12.70
CA THR A 171 -15.12 13.33 -12.69
C THR A 171 -14.28 12.98 -13.92
N LEU A 172 -13.43 11.96 -13.79
CA LEU A 172 -12.71 11.37 -14.93
C LEU A 172 -13.68 10.86 -16.01
N LEU A 173 -14.85 10.36 -15.62
CA LEU A 173 -15.85 9.84 -16.57
C LEU A 173 -16.41 10.97 -17.44
N GLU A 174 -16.76 12.11 -16.85
CA GLU A 174 -17.21 13.31 -17.60
C GLU A 174 -16.14 13.77 -18.60
N PHE A 175 -14.86 13.74 -18.19
CA PHE A 175 -13.75 14.07 -19.08
C PHE A 175 -13.63 13.09 -20.26
N VAL A 176 -13.81 11.78 -20.02
CA VAL A 176 -13.77 10.78 -21.10
C VAL A 176 -14.96 10.92 -22.05
N VAL A 177 -16.17 11.17 -21.53
CA VAL A 177 -17.36 11.43 -22.37
C VAL A 177 -17.15 12.68 -23.22
N PHE A 178 -16.50 13.70 -22.68
CA PHE A 178 -16.14 14.91 -23.44
C PHE A 178 -15.12 14.64 -24.55
N LEU A 179 -14.15 13.74 -24.33
CA LEU A 179 -13.16 13.37 -25.34
C LEU A 179 -13.72 12.48 -26.46
N GLU A 180 -14.85 11.80 -26.23
CA GLU A 180 -15.39 10.80 -27.15
C GLU A 180 -15.69 11.31 -28.57
N PRO A 181 -16.28 12.51 -28.77
CA PRO A 181 -16.45 13.10 -30.09
C PRO A 181 -15.13 13.40 -30.82
N PHE A 182 -14.04 13.55 -30.07
CA PHE A 182 -12.70 13.91 -30.58
C PHE A 182 -11.71 12.74 -30.50
N LYS A 183 -12.19 11.50 -30.35
CA LYS A 183 -11.36 10.30 -30.16
C LYS A 183 -10.32 10.06 -31.25
N GLU A 184 -10.55 10.56 -32.46
CA GLU A 184 -9.63 10.44 -33.60
C GLU A 184 -8.50 11.48 -33.54
N LEU A 185 -8.75 12.61 -32.88
CA LEU A 185 -7.77 13.68 -32.68
C LEU A 185 -6.91 13.43 -31.44
N PHE A 186 -7.49 12.84 -30.38
CA PHE A 186 -6.85 12.57 -29.10
C PHE A 186 -6.74 11.07 -28.83
N LEU A 187 -6.12 10.33 -29.76
CA LEU A 187 -6.10 8.87 -29.72
C LEU A 187 -5.42 8.34 -28.46
N GLU A 188 -4.22 8.84 -28.15
CA GLU A 188 -3.42 8.35 -27.02
C GLU A 188 -4.01 8.80 -25.70
N LEU A 189 -4.42 10.06 -25.59
CA LEU A 189 -5.07 10.58 -24.38
C LEU A 189 -6.38 9.85 -24.09
N PHE A 190 -7.22 9.62 -25.10
CA PHE A 190 -8.48 8.90 -24.93
C PHE A 190 -8.26 7.44 -24.53
N ARG A 191 -7.26 6.78 -25.13
CA ARG A 191 -6.86 5.41 -24.76
C ARG A 191 -6.40 5.34 -23.30
N LEU A 192 -5.55 6.26 -22.86
CA LEU A 192 -5.06 6.33 -21.48
C LEU A 192 -6.18 6.64 -20.50
N ALA A 193 -7.08 7.56 -20.83
CA ALA A 193 -8.22 7.91 -19.99
C ALA A 193 -9.21 6.74 -19.82
N LYS A 194 -9.51 5.99 -20.90
CA LYS A 194 -10.28 4.74 -20.81
C LYS A 194 -9.57 3.69 -19.95
N THR A 195 -8.27 3.53 -20.14
CA THR A 195 -7.46 2.59 -19.37
C THR A 195 -7.51 2.93 -17.88
N ALA A 196 -7.42 4.21 -17.53
CA ALA A 196 -7.54 4.68 -16.16
C ALA A 196 -8.90 4.38 -15.51
N ILE A 197 -10.01 4.44 -16.25
CA ILE A 197 -11.35 4.07 -15.75
C ILE A 197 -11.46 2.56 -15.48
N VAL A 198 -10.84 1.74 -16.33
CA VAL A 198 -10.94 0.27 -16.24
C VAL A 198 -10.02 -0.30 -15.15
N ILE A 199 -8.91 0.37 -14.83
CA ILE A 199 -8.00 -0.08 -13.77
C ILE A 199 -8.73 0.02 -12.41
N PRO A 200 -8.94 -1.10 -11.71
CA PRO A 200 -9.50 -1.06 -10.37
C PRO A 200 -8.48 -0.44 -9.42
N VAL A 201 -8.71 0.80 -9.01
CA VAL A 201 -7.79 1.54 -8.12
C VAL A 201 -7.92 1.09 -6.65
N SER A 202 -8.87 0.20 -6.32
CA SER A 202 -9.02 -0.34 -4.96
C SER A 202 -9.20 -1.87 -4.95
N SER A 203 -8.45 -2.54 -4.06
CA SER A 203 -8.65 -3.95 -3.71
C SER A 203 -9.91 -4.17 -2.86
N ALA A 204 -10.53 -3.11 -2.33
CA ALA A 204 -11.66 -3.18 -1.42
C ALA A 204 -12.90 -3.90 -1.99
N SER A 205 -13.12 -3.83 -3.32
CA SER A 205 -14.22 -4.58 -3.94
C SER A 205 -13.94 -6.09 -3.97
N CYS A 206 -12.66 -6.48 -4.14
CA CYS A 206 -12.25 -7.87 -4.02
C CYS A 206 -12.38 -8.34 -2.57
N GLU A 207 -11.99 -7.52 -1.60
CA GLU A 207 -12.06 -7.86 -0.16
C GLU A 207 -13.50 -8.07 0.32
N ARG A 208 -14.48 -7.27 -0.12
CA ARG A 208 -15.90 -7.53 0.17
C ARG A 208 -16.38 -8.87 -0.37
N SER A 209 -15.94 -9.23 -1.57
CA SER A 209 -16.30 -10.50 -2.21
C SER A 209 -15.68 -11.69 -1.47
N PHE A 210 -14.42 -11.55 -1.01
CA PHE A 210 -13.75 -12.56 -0.19
C PHE A 210 -14.36 -12.72 1.20
N SER A 211 -14.76 -11.62 1.85
CA SER A 211 -15.45 -11.69 3.15
C SER A 211 -16.80 -12.40 3.04
N ALA A 212 -17.56 -12.15 1.97
CA ALA A 212 -18.81 -12.88 1.72
C ALA A 212 -18.56 -14.37 1.45
N LEU A 213 -17.53 -14.71 0.67
CA LEU A 213 -17.13 -16.10 0.40
C LEU A 213 -16.66 -16.83 1.67
N SER A 214 -15.92 -16.15 2.57
CA SER A 214 -15.53 -16.71 3.86
C SER A 214 -16.75 -17.07 4.71
N LEU A 215 -17.80 -16.24 4.67
CA LEU A 215 -19.04 -16.49 5.39
C LEU A 215 -19.74 -17.74 4.86
N ILE A 216 -19.85 -17.87 3.53
CA ILE A 216 -20.45 -19.04 2.88
C ILE A 216 -19.65 -20.30 3.19
N LYS A 217 -18.31 -20.24 3.14
CA LYS A 217 -17.45 -21.40 3.38
C LYS A 217 -17.48 -21.90 4.83
N ASN A 218 -17.63 -21.00 5.80
CA ASN A 218 -17.49 -21.32 7.22
C ASN A 218 -18.84 -21.47 7.95
N HIS A 219 -19.95 -20.96 7.38
CA HIS A 219 -21.26 -20.93 8.06
C HIS A 219 -22.40 -21.59 7.27
N LEU A 220 -22.15 -22.12 6.07
CA LEU A 220 -23.05 -23.01 5.31
C LEU A 220 -22.34 -24.35 5.07
#